data_AF-A0A0K2VE61-F1
#
_entry.id   AF-A0A0K2VE61-F1
#
_cell.length_a   1.000
_cell.length_b   1.000
_cell.length_c   1.000
_cell.angle_alpha   90.00
_cell.angle_beta   90.00
_cell.angle_gamma   90.00
#
_symmetry.space_group_name_H-M   'P 1'
#
loop_
_entity.id
_entity.type
_entity.pdbx_description
1 polymer ?
#
loop_
_entity_poly.entity_id
_entity_poly.type
_entity_poly.pdbx_seq_one_letter_code
_entity_poly.pdbx_strand_id
1 'polypeptide(L)'
;MLWPLICPRVFNKLLRTVIAFLRELIAAVLTIGYLGLFCNTNLFLVSHRRDNQEKLSKLPIFLPEKDKISLKDAQKCLGLLESIRPMFALVRVYYRDIQFLLKWEIEIFREGIQCLFLRMWWSTFITRNVSSTLSRPVDPVLDVRTDASLRGYGISLSDGRAFQGIWNEKHKVHINEVELQVVLISIEYID
;
A
#
# COMPACT_ATOMS: atom_id res chain seq x y z
N MET A 1 -29.99 0.03 -3.67
CA MET A 1 -29.44 -1.04 -4.52
C MET A 1 -28.22 -1.61 -3.79
N LEU A 2 -28.41 -2.69 -3.04
CA LEU A 2 -27.40 -3.27 -2.14
C LEU A 2 -26.55 -4.27 -2.94
N TRP A 3 -25.41 -3.80 -3.46
CA TRP A 3 -24.35 -4.70 -3.93
C TRP A 3 -23.73 -5.36 -2.68
N PRO A 4 -23.57 -6.69 -2.60
CA PRO A 4 -22.85 -7.28 -1.48
C PRO A 4 -21.39 -6.86 -1.64
N LEU A 5 -20.94 -5.97 -0.76
CA LEU A 5 -19.54 -5.66 -0.55
C LEU A 5 -18.85 -6.95 -0.11
N ILE A 6 -18.32 -7.72 -1.06
CA ILE A 6 -17.30 -8.71 -0.74
C ILE A 6 -16.18 -7.91 -0.08
N CYS A 7 -16.06 -8.08 1.24
CA CYS A 7 -15.08 -7.35 2.05
C CYS A 7 -13.71 -7.50 1.38
N PRO A 8 -12.94 -6.42 1.17
CA PRO A 8 -11.61 -6.50 0.55
C PRO A 8 -10.68 -7.52 1.22
N ARG A 9 -10.90 -7.84 2.50
CA ARG A 9 -10.21 -8.92 3.22
C ARG A 9 -10.60 -10.31 2.71
N VAL A 10 -11.88 -10.54 2.43
CA VAL A 10 -12.40 -11.80 1.88
C VAL A 10 -11.92 -11.99 0.45
N PHE A 11 -11.95 -10.93 -0.38
CA PHE A 11 -11.41 -10.98 -1.73
C PHE A 11 -9.90 -11.27 -1.74
N ASN A 12 -9.11 -10.57 -0.91
CA ASN A 12 -7.67 -10.85 -0.80
C ASN A 12 -7.38 -12.26 -0.29
N LYS A 13 -8.19 -12.80 0.64
CA LYS A 13 -8.02 -14.16 1.16
C LYS A 13 -8.35 -15.20 0.09
N LEU A 14 -9.47 -15.04 -0.63
CA LEU A 14 -9.84 -15.90 -1.76
C LEU A 14 -8.81 -15.84 -2.89
N LEU A 15 -8.34 -14.65 -3.25
CA LEU A 15 -7.32 -14.47 -4.28
C LEU A 15 -6.01 -15.18 -3.87
N ARG A 16 -5.60 -15.06 -2.61
CA ARG A 16 -4.42 -15.79 -2.08
C ARG A 16 -4.59 -17.30 -2.12
N THR A 17 -5.75 -17.81 -1.70
CA THR A 17 -6.04 -19.26 -1.73
C THR A 17 -6.06 -19.79 -3.16
N VAL A 18 -6.68 -19.07 -4.10
CA VAL A 18 -6.73 -19.44 -5.51
C VAL A 18 -5.33 -19.40 -6.14
N ILE A 19 -4.52 -18.38 -5.84
CA ILE A 19 -3.14 -18.29 -6.34
C ILE A 19 -2.26 -19.41 -5.77
N ALA A 20 -2.43 -19.76 -4.48
CA ALA A 20 -1.70 -20.86 -3.86
C ALA A 20 -2.09 -22.22 -4.47
N PHE A 21 -3.38 -22.44 -4.69
CA PHE A 21 -3.88 -23.66 -5.34
C PHE A 21 -3.42 -23.78 -6.80
N LEU A 22 -3.42 -22.67 -7.56
CA LEU A 22 -2.96 -22.67 -8.94
C LEU A 22 -1.43 -22.81 -9.08
N ARG A 23 -0.67 -22.40 -8.06
CA ARG A 23 0.79 -22.63 -7.96
C ARG A 23 1.15 -24.11 -7.88
N GLU A 24 0.38 -24.91 -7.13
CA GLU A 24 0.64 -26.35 -7.02
C GLU A 24 0.29 -27.10 -8.30
N LEU A 25 -0.54 -26.51 -9.17
CA LEU A 25 -1.16 -27.23 -10.27
C LEU A 25 -0.45 -27.05 -11.62
N ILE A 26 0.27 -25.94 -11.88
CA ILE A 26 0.68 -25.59 -13.26
C ILE A 26 2.05 -24.88 -13.33
N ALA A 27 2.99 -25.46 -14.08
CA ALA A 27 4.30 -24.88 -14.44
C ALA A 27 4.23 -23.84 -15.59
N ALA A 28 3.04 -23.54 -16.11
CA ALA A 28 2.83 -22.63 -17.24
C ALA A 28 2.42 -21.21 -16.79
N VAL A 29 2.84 -20.21 -17.57
CA VAL A 29 2.48 -18.80 -17.37
C VAL A 29 0.95 -18.65 -17.47
N LEU A 30 0.27 -18.41 -16.35
CA LEU A 30 -1.17 -18.15 -16.33
C LEU A 30 -1.40 -16.65 -16.09
N THR A 31 -2.16 -16.01 -16.98
CA THR A 31 -2.73 -14.69 -16.71
C THR A 31 -4.20 -14.86 -16.38
N ILE A 32 -4.58 -14.53 -15.14
CA ILE A 32 -5.96 -14.69 -14.65
C ILE A 32 -6.63 -13.32 -14.61
N GLY A 33 -7.76 -13.17 -15.30
CA GLY A 33 -8.61 -11.98 -15.21
C GLY A 33 -9.72 -12.16 -14.16
N TYR A 34 -9.86 -11.24 -13.21
CA TYR A 34 -10.98 -11.21 -12.27
C TYR A 34 -11.34 -9.79 -11.87
N LEU A 35 -12.63 -9.42 -11.98
CA LEU A 35 -13.15 -8.08 -11.66
C LEU A 35 -12.35 -6.92 -12.29
N GLY A 36 -11.84 -7.10 -13.51
CA GLY A 36 -11.06 -6.09 -14.23
C GLY A 36 -9.57 -6.02 -13.85
N LEU A 37 -9.12 -6.86 -12.91
CA LEU A 37 -7.72 -7.07 -12.57
C LEU A 37 -7.17 -8.27 -13.33
N PHE A 38 -5.90 -8.19 -13.73
CA PHE A 38 -5.13 -9.26 -14.35
C PHE A 38 -3.98 -9.64 -13.45
N CYS A 39 -3.95 -10.89 -13.02
CA CYS A 39 -2.88 -11.47 -12.24
C CYS A 39 -1.97 -12.28 -13.16
N ASN A 40 -0.72 -11.88 -13.33
CA ASN A 40 0.31 -12.70 -13.94
C ASN A 40 0.94 -13.56 -12.84
N THR A 41 0.71 -14.88 -12.88
CA THR A 41 1.16 -15.80 -11.83
C THR A 41 2.67 -16.02 -11.81
N ASN A 42 3.37 -15.76 -12.91
CA ASN A 42 4.83 -15.92 -12.99
C ASN A 42 5.56 -14.70 -12.44
N LEU A 43 5.09 -13.52 -12.83
CA LEU A 43 5.66 -12.25 -12.38
C LEU A 43 5.11 -11.81 -11.02
N PHE A 44 4.09 -12.50 -10.51
CA PHE A 44 3.31 -12.08 -9.35
C PHE A 44 2.90 -10.61 -9.48
N LEU A 45 2.43 -10.21 -10.65
CA LEU A 45 2.00 -8.83 -10.92
C LEU A 45 0.48 -8.80 -10.99
N VAL A 46 -0.14 -7.87 -10.26
CA VAL A 46 -1.50 -7.44 -10.54
C VAL A 46 -1.42 -6.19 -11.40
N SER A 47 -2.12 -6.21 -12.52
CA SER A 47 -2.36 -5.07 -13.38
C SER A 47 -3.85 -4.87 -13.60
N HIS A 48 -4.24 -3.69 -14.06
CA HIS A 48 -5.60 -3.44 -14.55
C HIS A 48 -5.71 -3.78 -16.04
N ARG A 49 -6.94 -3.94 -16.53
CA ARG A 49 -7.20 -3.90 -17.98
C ARG A 49 -6.67 -2.59 -18.57
N ARG A 50 -6.15 -2.61 -19.81
CA ARG A 50 -5.68 -1.39 -20.50
C ARG A 50 -6.71 -0.26 -20.45
N ASP A 51 -7.99 -0.58 -20.67
CA ASP A 51 -9.08 0.40 -20.63
C ASP A 51 -9.18 1.13 -19.27
N ASN A 52 -8.88 0.45 -18.16
CA ASN A 52 -8.85 1.05 -16.83
C ASN A 52 -7.56 1.83 -16.60
N GLN A 53 -6.43 1.36 -17.12
CA GLN A 53 -5.16 2.09 -17.09
C GLN A 53 -5.28 3.43 -17.85
N GLU A 54 -5.97 3.43 -19.00
CA GLU A 54 -6.25 4.65 -19.75
C GLU A 54 -7.19 5.61 -19.01
N LYS A 55 -8.17 5.09 -18.25
CA LYS A 55 -9.01 5.93 -17.39
C LYS A 55 -8.22 6.52 -16.23
N LEU A 56 -7.30 5.74 -15.65
CA LEU A 56 -6.43 6.17 -14.56
C LEU A 56 -5.40 7.20 -15.01
N SER A 57 -4.81 7.05 -16.20
CA SER A 57 -3.88 8.03 -16.75
C SER A 57 -4.56 9.36 -17.08
N LYS A 58 -5.86 9.33 -17.37
CA LYS A 58 -6.69 10.52 -17.57
C LYS A 58 -7.23 11.09 -16.26
N LEU A 59 -7.10 10.40 -15.12
CA LEU A 59 -7.58 10.87 -13.80
C LEU A 59 -7.01 12.23 -13.36
N PRO A 60 -5.72 12.53 -13.55
CA PRO A 60 -5.16 13.86 -13.25
C PRO A 60 -5.81 14.98 -14.09
N ILE A 61 -6.42 14.63 -15.22
CA ILE A 61 -7.16 15.53 -16.12
C ILE A 61 -8.62 15.68 -15.67
N PHE A 62 -9.17 14.68 -14.97
CA PHE A 62 -10.54 14.71 -14.41
C PHE A 62 -10.70 15.62 -13.19
N LEU A 63 -9.61 16.15 -12.63
CA LEU A 63 -9.66 17.32 -11.76
C LEU A 63 -9.39 18.54 -12.65
N PRO A 64 -10.41 19.07 -13.35
CA PRO A 64 -10.21 20.19 -14.26
C PRO A 64 -9.58 21.36 -13.51
N GLU A 65 -8.86 22.23 -14.22
CA GLU A 65 -8.35 23.51 -13.69
C GLU A 65 -9.46 24.51 -13.30
N LYS A 66 -10.69 24.02 -13.16
CA LYS A 66 -11.85 24.77 -12.70
C LYS A 66 -11.78 24.91 -11.18
N ASP A 67 -12.26 26.03 -10.67
CA ASP A 67 -12.20 26.35 -9.24
C ASP A 67 -13.09 25.46 -8.37
N LYS A 68 -14.00 24.70 -9.00
CA LYS A 68 -14.94 23.78 -8.35
C LYS A 68 -14.98 22.42 -9.05
N ILE A 69 -14.97 21.35 -8.25
CA ILE A 69 -15.22 19.98 -8.70
C ILE A 69 -16.64 19.59 -8.30
N SER A 70 -17.42 19.05 -9.24
CA SER A 70 -18.77 18.57 -8.94
C SER A 70 -18.73 17.36 -8.01
N LEU A 71 -19.71 17.22 -7.11
CA LEU A 71 -19.84 16.06 -6.22
C LEU A 71 -19.83 14.74 -7.02
N LYS A 72 -20.48 14.72 -8.18
CA LYS A 72 -20.57 13.55 -9.07
C LYS A 72 -19.21 13.16 -9.63
N ASP A 73 -18.35 14.13 -9.98
CA ASP A 73 -17.02 13.84 -10.50
C ASP A 73 -16.06 13.42 -9.38
N ALA A 74 -16.20 13.99 -8.18
CA ALA A 74 -15.47 13.51 -7.00
C ALA A 74 -15.85 12.07 -6.63
N GLN A 75 -17.14 11.70 -6.71
CA GLN A 75 -17.60 10.31 -6.51
C GLN A 75 -17.05 9.35 -7.56
N LYS A 76 -17.06 9.73 -8.85
CA LYS A 76 -16.45 8.93 -9.93
C LYS A 76 -14.96 8.73 -9.69
N CYS A 77 -14.26 9.79 -9.29
CA CYS A 77 -12.85 9.74 -8.93
C CYS A 77 -12.66 8.71 -7.82
N LEU A 78 -13.32 8.87 -6.67
CA LEU A 78 -13.22 7.94 -5.55
C LEU A 78 -13.50 6.48 -5.93
N GLY A 79 -14.52 6.22 -6.76
CA GLY A 79 -14.83 4.87 -7.25
C GLY A 79 -13.68 4.26 -8.06
N LEU A 80 -13.05 5.06 -8.92
CA LEU A 80 -11.87 4.64 -9.68
C LEU A 80 -10.66 4.42 -8.75
N LEU A 81 -10.52 5.19 -7.67
CA LEU A 81 -9.46 5.00 -6.68
C LEU A 81 -9.64 3.75 -5.81
N GLU A 82 -10.88 3.43 -5.43
CA GLU A 82 -11.17 2.15 -4.75
C GLU A 82 -10.92 0.96 -5.70
N SER A 83 -11.12 1.12 -7.01
CA SER A 83 -10.88 0.03 -7.98
C SER A 83 -9.41 -0.39 -8.10
N ILE A 84 -8.47 0.50 -7.78
CA ILE A 84 -7.01 0.23 -7.80
C ILE A 84 -6.44 -0.11 -6.42
N ARG A 85 -7.27 -0.08 -5.38
CA ARG A 85 -6.84 -0.39 -4.01
C ARG A 85 -6.16 -1.74 -3.84
N PRO A 86 -6.56 -2.82 -4.54
CA PRO A 86 -5.84 -4.09 -4.46
C PRO A 86 -4.38 -4.00 -4.92
N MET A 87 -4.04 -3.02 -5.76
CA MET A 87 -2.69 -2.82 -6.31
C MET A 87 -1.83 -1.94 -5.40
N PHE A 88 -2.44 -1.03 -4.64
CA PHE A 88 -1.73 -0.01 -3.88
C PHE A 88 -2.25 0.04 -2.45
N ALA A 89 -1.55 -0.61 -1.52
CA ALA A 89 -1.98 -0.71 -0.12
C ALA A 89 -2.25 0.66 0.54
N LEU A 90 -1.47 1.68 0.18
CA LEU A 90 -1.56 3.03 0.74
C LEU A 90 -2.53 3.95 0.00
N VAL A 91 -3.19 3.51 -1.09
CA VAL A 91 -4.07 4.40 -1.89
C VAL A 91 -5.15 5.07 -1.04
N ARG A 92 -5.64 4.37 -0.01
CA ARG A 92 -6.69 4.84 0.88
C ARG A 92 -6.27 6.05 1.72
N VAL A 93 -4.98 6.21 1.99
CA VAL A 93 -4.46 7.39 2.69
C VAL A 93 -4.66 8.63 1.82
N TYR A 94 -4.41 8.49 0.51
CA TYR A 94 -4.44 9.62 -0.42
C TYR A 94 -5.86 10.14 -0.71
N TYR A 95 -6.90 9.31 -0.68
CA TYR A 95 -8.27 9.75 -0.96
C TYR A 95 -9.20 9.82 0.25
N ARG A 96 -8.68 9.59 1.47
CA ARG A 96 -9.48 9.68 2.70
C ARG A 96 -10.16 11.04 2.84
N ASP A 97 -9.45 12.09 2.45
CA ASP A 97 -9.96 13.46 2.54
C ASP A 97 -11.09 13.72 1.54
N ILE A 98 -10.94 13.22 0.29
CA ILE A 98 -12.03 13.24 -0.69
C ILE A 98 -13.25 12.49 -0.15
N GLN A 99 -13.03 11.31 0.45
CA GLN A 99 -14.10 10.52 1.05
C GLN A 99 -14.81 11.25 2.19
N PHE A 100 -14.06 12.01 3.00
CA PHE A 100 -14.63 12.84 4.05
C PHE A 100 -15.47 13.99 3.47
N LEU A 101 -14.94 14.74 2.50
CA LEU A 101 -15.66 15.84 1.85
C LEU A 101 -16.95 15.37 1.16
N LEU A 102 -16.89 14.21 0.48
CA LEU A 102 -18.06 13.58 -0.14
C LEU A 102 -19.14 13.18 0.87
N LYS A 103 -18.75 12.72 2.08
CA LYS A 103 -19.69 12.32 3.12
C LYS A 103 -20.55 13.49 3.62
N TRP A 104 -19.98 14.69 3.63
CA TRP A 104 -20.64 15.89 4.12
C TRP A 104 -21.25 16.74 3.00
N GLU A 105 -21.25 16.24 1.75
CA GLU A 105 -21.73 16.94 0.56
C GLU A 105 -21.10 18.33 0.39
N ILE A 106 -19.88 18.52 0.89
CA ILE A 106 -19.15 19.79 0.84
C ILE A 106 -18.61 19.97 -0.59
N GLU A 107 -18.87 21.13 -1.20
CA GLU A 107 -18.23 21.50 -2.46
C GLU A 107 -16.71 21.50 -2.30
N ILE A 108 -16.02 20.77 -3.17
CA ILE A 108 -14.55 20.68 -3.13
C ILE A 108 -14.01 21.88 -3.91
N PHE A 109 -13.52 22.88 -3.17
CA PHE A 109 -12.81 24.02 -3.74
C PHE A 109 -11.35 23.67 -4.02
N ARG A 110 -10.83 24.19 -5.14
CA ARG A 110 -9.48 23.95 -5.64
C ARG A 110 -8.37 24.30 -4.64
N GLU A 111 -8.61 25.28 -3.77
CA GLU A 111 -7.64 25.78 -2.79
C GLU A 111 -7.50 24.90 -1.54
N GLY A 112 -8.30 23.83 -1.42
CA GLY A 112 -8.06 22.79 -0.44
C GLY A 112 -6.72 22.11 -0.70
N ILE A 113 -5.70 22.45 0.10
CA ILE A 113 -4.30 21.96 0.07
C ILE A 113 -4.18 20.42 -0.17
N GLN A 114 -5.21 19.65 0.18
CA GLN A 114 -5.32 18.21 -0.02
C GLN A 114 -5.39 17.77 -1.50
N CYS A 115 -5.99 18.56 -2.41
CA CYS A 115 -6.09 18.20 -3.83
C CYS A 115 -4.74 18.25 -4.56
N LEU A 116 -3.80 19.11 -4.11
CA LEU A 116 -2.45 19.22 -4.67
C LEU A 116 -1.59 17.99 -4.37
N PHE A 117 -1.67 17.48 -3.13
CA PHE A 117 -0.91 16.29 -2.72
C PHE A 117 -1.38 15.04 -3.47
N LEU A 118 -2.70 14.89 -3.64
CA LEU A 118 -3.30 13.91 -4.53
C LEU A 118 -2.75 14.05 -5.95
N ARG A 119 -2.80 15.26 -6.53
CA ARG A 119 -2.36 15.49 -7.91
C ARG A 119 -0.88 15.13 -8.13
N MET A 120 0.01 15.50 -7.20
CA MET A 120 1.43 15.14 -7.26
C MET A 120 1.67 13.64 -7.10
N TRP A 121 0.99 13.01 -6.15
CA TRP A 121 1.10 11.56 -5.98
C TRP A 121 0.59 10.82 -7.22
N TRP A 122 -0.52 11.25 -7.84
CA TRP A 122 -1.03 10.64 -9.08
C TRP A 122 -0.07 10.79 -10.26
N SER A 123 0.42 12.01 -10.49
CA SER A 123 1.28 12.32 -11.64
C SER A 123 2.65 11.64 -11.57
N THR A 124 3.09 11.24 -10.38
CA THR A 124 4.38 10.59 -10.15
C THR A 124 4.27 9.08 -9.93
N PHE A 125 3.24 8.61 -9.22
CA PHE A 125 3.20 7.24 -8.72
C PHE A 125 2.46 6.28 -9.66
N ILE A 126 1.29 6.67 -10.19
CA ILE A 126 0.47 5.80 -11.05
C ILE A 126 0.98 5.73 -12.49
N THR A 127 1.37 6.87 -13.05
CA THR A 127 1.94 6.96 -14.40
C THR A 127 3.23 6.15 -14.52
N ARG A 128 4.00 6.01 -13.43
CA ARG A 128 5.23 5.22 -13.38
C ARG A 128 5.01 3.76 -12.97
N ASN A 129 3.99 3.46 -12.17
CA ASN A 129 3.72 2.11 -11.66
C ASN A 129 2.35 1.62 -12.10
N VAL A 130 2.22 1.28 -13.39
CA VAL A 130 0.96 0.78 -13.98
C VAL A 130 0.62 -0.67 -13.56
N SER A 131 1.59 -1.35 -12.96
CA SER A 131 1.48 -2.68 -12.37
C SER A 131 2.04 -2.65 -10.95
N SER A 132 1.35 -3.28 -10.01
CA SER A 132 1.91 -3.57 -8.70
C SER A 132 2.32 -5.03 -8.66
N THR A 133 3.49 -5.32 -8.11
CA THR A 133 3.76 -6.67 -7.62
C THR A 133 2.69 -6.99 -6.57
N LEU A 134 1.95 -8.10 -6.77
CA LEU A 134 1.40 -8.83 -5.64
C LEU A 134 2.53 -8.87 -4.64
N SER A 135 2.25 -8.43 -3.41
CA SER A 135 3.13 -8.75 -2.30
C SER A 135 3.44 -10.23 -2.47
N ARG A 136 4.70 -10.58 -2.76
CA ARG A 136 5.13 -11.98 -2.81
C ARG A 136 4.55 -12.65 -1.57
N PRO A 137 4.25 -13.96 -1.58
CA PRO A 137 4.38 -14.69 -0.34
C PRO A 137 5.81 -14.44 0.10
N VAL A 138 5.93 -13.45 0.97
CA VAL A 138 7.07 -13.00 1.75
C VAL A 138 8.26 -13.93 1.54
N ASP A 139 9.29 -13.46 0.81
CA ASP A 139 10.65 -13.96 1.04
C ASP A 139 10.85 -13.92 2.56
N PRO A 140 11.39 -14.97 3.21
CA PRO A 140 11.22 -15.18 4.65
C PRO A 140 11.43 -13.88 5.42
N VAL A 141 10.34 -13.29 5.90
CA VAL A 141 10.41 -12.07 6.71
C VAL A 141 11.06 -12.52 8.00
N LEU A 142 12.30 -12.06 8.17
CA LEU A 142 12.96 -12.08 9.45
C LEU A 142 12.28 -10.99 10.29
N ASP A 143 11.36 -11.38 11.18
CA ASP A 143 10.76 -10.44 12.12
C ASP A 143 11.83 -10.12 13.17
N VAL A 144 12.25 -8.87 13.18
CA VAL A 144 13.16 -8.34 14.20
C VAL A 144 12.33 -7.68 15.28
N ARG A 145 12.48 -8.13 16.52
CA ARG A 145 11.95 -7.46 17.70
C ARG A 145 13.12 -6.89 18.49
N THR A 146 13.07 -5.61 18.75
CA THR A 146 14.07 -4.88 19.52
C THR A 146 13.45 -4.40 20.84
N ASP A 147 14.25 -4.36 21.88
CA ASP A 147 13.93 -3.69 23.14
C ASP A 147 15.16 -2.95 23.63
N ALA A 148 14.95 -1.75 24.18
CA ALA A 148 16.02 -0.84 24.53
C ALA A 148 15.75 -0.21 25.89
N SER A 149 16.80 -0.10 26.70
CA SER A 149 16.78 0.59 27.98
C SER A 149 17.99 1.50 28.10
N LEU A 150 18.00 2.36 29.11
CA LEU A 150 19.18 3.18 29.41
C LEU A 150 20.41 2.37 29.84
N ARG A 151 20.26 1.07 30.13
CA ARG A 151 21.35 0.18 30.57
C ARG A 151 21.89 -0.70 29.45
N GLY A 152 21.07 -1.03 28.46
CA GLY A 152 21.42 -1.95 27.39
C GLY A 152 20.25 -2.23 26.46
N TYR A 153 20.43 -3.19 25.57
CA TYR A 153 19.48 -3.53 24.52
C TYR A 153 19.39 -5.03 24.29
N GLY A 154 18.26 -5.45 23.73
CA GLY A 154 17.99 -6.81 23.31
C GLY A 154 17.37 -6.84 21.92
N ILE A 155 17.72 -7.87 21.16
CA ILE A 155 17.21 -8.10 19.81
C ILE A 155 16.89 -9.59 19.68
N SER A 156 15.71 -9.90 19.15
CA SER A 156 15.28 -11.25 18.84
C SER A 156 14.77 -11.33 17.42
N LEU A 157 15.15 -12.39 16.72
CA LEU A 157 14.79 -12.66 15.34
C LEU A 157 13.77 -13.82 15.29
N SER A 158 12.88 -13.82 14.30
CA SER A 158 11.89 -14.90 14.13
C SER A 158 12.50 -16.28 13.82
N ASP A 159 13.77 -16.34 13.43
CA ASP A 159 14.52 -17.57 13.15
C ASP A 159 15.16 -18.21 14.40
N GLY A 160 14.94 -17.61 15.58
CA GLY A 160 15.45 -18.11 16.86
C GLY A 160 16.81 -17.54 17.28
N ARG A 161 17.46 -16.71 16.46
CA ARG A 161 18.63 -15.94 16.89
C ARG A 161 18.20 -14.82 17.84
N ALA A 162 19.00 -14.58 18.87
CA ALA A 162 18.80 -13.48 19.79
C ALA A 162 20.16 -12.96 20.26
N PHE A 163 20.24 -11.66 20.52
CA PHE A 163 21.43 -11.03 21.02
C PHE A 163 21.09 -9.87 21.95
N GLN A 164 22.03 -9.53 22.81
CA GLN A 164 21.89 -8.46 23.78
C GLN A 164 23.23 -7.76 23.96
N GLY A 165 23.18 -6.49 24.34
CA GLY A 165 24.37 -5.69 24.57
C GLY A 165 24.17 -4.67 25.68
N ILE A 166 25.30 -4.16 26.17
CA ILE A 166 25.37 -3.07 27.14
C ILE A 166 25.92 -1.86 26.39
N TRP A 167 25.39 -0.67 26.66
CA TRP A 167 25.90 0.55 26.06
C TRP A 167 27.31 0.84 26.59
N ASN A 168 28.27 1.04 25.68
CA ASN A 168 29.65 1.34 26.06
C ASN A 168 29.81 2.73 26.70
N GLU A 169 28.86 3.63 26.46
CA GLU A 169 28.82 4.97 27.04
C GLU A 169 27.51 5.18 27.81
N LYS A 170 27.52 6.05 28.82
CA LYS A 170 26.27 6.50 29.47
C LYS A 170 25.46 7.30 28.45
N HIS A 171 24.53 6.65 27.75
CA HIS A 171 23.58 7.32 26.89
C HIS A 171 22.74 8.31 27.71
N LYS A 172 23.04 9.60 27.56
CA LYS A 172 22.23 10.73 28.05
C LYS A 172 21.21 11.19 27.02
N VAL A 173 20.88 10.32 26.06
CA VAL A 173 19.94 10.60 24.99
C VAL A 173 18.55 10.09 25.36
N HIS A 174 17.53 10.62 24.68
CA HIS A 174 16.15 10.25 24.92
C HIS A 174 15.91 8.77 24.55
N ILE A 175 15.00 8.08 25.24
CA ILE A 175 14.76 6.64 25.05
C ILE A 175 14.44 6.28 23.58
N ASN A 176 13.64 7.10 22.88
CA ASN A 176 13.35 6.89 21.45
C ASN A 176 14.60 6.89 20.56
N GLU A 177 15.63 7.67 20.91
CA GLU A 177 16.89 7.69 20.16
C GLU A 177 17.66 6.39 20.37
N VAL A 178 17.65 5.89 21.61
CA VAL A 178 18.21 4.58 21.96
C VAL A 178 17.48 3.46 21.23
N GLU A 179 16.15 3.48 21.17
CA GLU A 179 15.36 2.49 20.41
C GLU A 179 15.73 2.47 18.92
N LEU A 180 15.94 3.63 18.29
CA LEU A 180 16.36 3.72 16.90
C LEU A 180 17.78 3.20 16.68
N GLN A 181 18.71 3.45 17.61
CA GLN A 181 20.05 2.89 17.55
C GLN A 181 20.03 1.36 17.59
N VAL A 182 19.18 0.76 18.43
CA VAL A 182 19.01 -0.70 18.47
C VAL A 182 18.47 -1.22 17.14
N VAL A 183 17.55 -0.51 16.48
CA VAL A 183 17.11 -0.89 15.13
C VAL A 183 18.27 -0.87 14.13
N LEU A 184 19.14 0.13 14.16
CA LEU A 184 20.31 0.18 13.26
C LEU A 184 21.29 -0.97 13.51
N ILE A 185 21.62 -1.23 14.78
CA ILE A 185 22.46 -2.38 15.18
C ILE A 185 21.83 -3.70 14.71
N SER A 186 20.50 -3.81 14.77
CA SER A 186 19.79 -5.00 14.30
C SER A 186 19.98 -5.25 12.82
N ILE A 187 20.03 -4.19 12.00
CA ILE A 187 20.23 -4.29 10.57
C ILE A 187 21.68 -4.70 10.27
N GLU A 188 22.66 -4.07 10.92
CA GLU A 188 24.08 -4.39 10.77
C GLU A 188 24.42 -5.84 11.16
N TYR A 189 23.67 -6.43 12.09
CA TYR A 189 23.86 -7.81 12.52
C TYR A 189 23.22 -8.84 11.58
N ILE A 190 22.24 -8.41 10.78
CA ILE A 190 21.51 -9.28 9.86
C ILE A 190 22.25 -9.39 8.51
N ASP A 191 22.95 -8.32 8.11
CA ASP A 191 23.85 -8.27 6.94
C ASP A 191 25.13 -9.11 7.14
#